data_AF-A0A251NHR6-F1
#
_entry.id   AF-A0A251NHR6-F1
#
_cell.length_a   1.000
_cell.length_b   1.000
_cell.length_c   1.000
_cell.angle_alpha   90.00
_cell.angle_beta   90.00
_cell.angle_gamma   90.00
#
_symmetry.space_group_name_H-M   'P 1'
#
loop_
_entity.id
_entity.type
_entity.pdbx_description
1 polymer ?
#
loop_
_entity_poly.entity_id
_entity_poly.type
_entity_poly.pdbx_seq_one_letter_code
_entity_poly.pdbx_strand_id
1 'polypeptide(L)'
;MAGVGGVVGGVILDESVLLASQQLQHPDSSSSSHSSSNCAFFQPDAHFLLRKLRHSNIPTGISYGPGLEAHKVSILKEVATQYSIHCFILDASSIDDTTREVELAWRNIGGCILYLVSNKKRDIYPKLSKCGWLITILNVEGSSACENSSMVYINKLQELPLTICHINRKAIGNSVVTVGYIMKPSREEDFAKRGAFPMYPTQDGLMFVPLTFELPLSPQLQEVDVVLHKATDEIISIDLNSSLQSSNTITYSRGMQELQRYMEHHLDLCVIDPLNYIYPVLDRLKIQQILLGLEDLKTRGCRAIRGPNFLKVDDFNQAGLIQSLSETKLALPSIVKPQVACGVADSHSMAIVFRVEDFKELTVPLPAIIQEYVDHSSTLYKFYVLGEKVYHAVKNSTPNADTLMKLSGT
;
A
#
# COMPACT_ATOMS: atom_id res chain seq x y z
N MET A 1 -16.36 33.95 16.68
CA MET A 1 -16.80 32.53 16.71
C MET A 1 -15.55 31.69 16.93
N ALA A 2 -15.34 31.20 18.15
CA ALA A 2 -14.09 30.57 18.56
C ALA A 2 -14.03 29.14 18.03
N GLY A 3 -13.12 28.89 17.08
CA GLY A 3 -12.85 27.57 16.53
C GLY A 3 -12.11 26.70 17.53
N VAL A 4 -12.81 25.70 18.07
CA VAL A 4 -12.18 24.54 18.70
C VAL A 4 -11.96 23.53 17.57
N GLY A 5 -10.72 23.38 17.10
CA GLY A 5 -10.40 22.43 16.04
C GLY A 5 -9.07 22.73 15.37
N GLY A 6 -7.98 22.42 16.06
CA GLY A 6 -6.67 22.32 15.42
C GLY A 6 -6.53 21.02 14.63
N VAL A 7 -5.42 20.87 13.91
CA VAL A 7 -5.04 19.58 13.30
C VAL A 7 -4.96 18.48 14.35
N VAL A 8 -5.18 17.23 13.98
CA VAL A 8 -4.98 16.06 14.83
C VAL A 8 -3.47 15.89 15.06
N GLY A 9 -3.02 16.32 16.24
CA GLY A 9 -1.62 16.23 16.66
C GLY A 9 -1.28 14.96 17.42
N GLY A 10 -2.28 14.16 17.83
CA GLY A 10 -2.08 12.89 18.53
C GLY A 10 -3.34 12.03 18.52
N VAL A 11 -3.18 10.71 18.60
CA VAL A 11 -4.28 9.73 18.59
C VAL A 11 -4.15 8.81 19.80
N ILE A 12 -5.21 8.68 20.58
CA ILE A 12 -5.29 7.71 21.68
C ILE A 12 -6.40 6.71 21.36
N LEU A 13 -6.07 5.42 21.46
CA LEU A 13 -7.00 4.32 21.24
C LEU A 13 -7.36 3.68 22.59
N ASP A 14 -8.63 3.74 22.97
CA ASP A 14 -9.13 3.12 24.20
C ASP A 14 -9.15 1.59 24.08
N GLU A 15 -8.90 0.88 25.19
CA GLU A 15 -8.92 -0.58 25.21
C GLU A 15 -10.24 -1.18 24.72
N SER A 16 -11.35 -0.45 24.87
CA SER A 16 -12.68 -0.89 24.40
C SER A 16 -12.81 -1.01 22.89
N VAL A 17 -11.89 -0.39 22.12
CA VAL A 17 -11.81 -0.52 20.66
C VAL A 17 -10.62 -1.36 20.21
N LEU A 18 -9.87 -1.95 21.13
CA LEU A 18 -8.69 -2.76 20.82
C LEU A 18 -8.88 -4.23 21.22
N LEU A 19 -9.63 -4.47 22.29
CA LEU A 19 -9.87 -5.80 22.83
C LEU A 19 -11.28 -6.28 22.48
N ALA A 20 -11.35 -7.52 22.00
CA ALA A 20 -12.58 -8.27 21.87
C ALA A 20 -12.66 -9.35 22.96
N SER A 21 -13.87 -9.78 23.30
CA SER A 21 -14.12 -10.84 24.28
C SER A 21 -14.82 -12.01 23.59
N GLN A 22 -14.28 -13.22 23.73
CA GLN A 22 -14.95 -14.45 23.30
C GLN A 22 -15.55 -15.16 24.51
N GLN A 23 -16.86 -15.34 24.51
CA GLN A 23 -17.51 -16.26 25.44
C GLN A 23 -17.30 -17.69 24.92
N LEU A 24 -16.42 -18.44 25.57
CA LEU A 24 -16.34 -19.89 25.38
C LEU A 24 -17.58 -20.52 26.03
N GLN A 25 -18.57 -20.87 25.22
CA GLN A 25 -19.61 -21.79 25.66
C GLN A 25 -19.00 -23.20 25.65
N HIS A 26 -18.73 -23.76 26.82
CA HIS A 26 -18.47 -25.19 26.94
C HIS A 26 -19.79 -25.95 26.80
N PRO A 27 -20.00 -26.78 25.76
CA PRO A 27 -21.01 -27.81 25.82
C PRO A 27 -20.51 -28.85 26.83
N ASP A 28 -21.36 -29.21 27.79
CA ASP A 28 -21.13 -30.22 28.84
C ASP A 28 -20.39 -29.74 30.10
N SER A 29 -21.16 -29.22 31.06
CA SER A 29 -21.21 -29.84 32.40
C SER A 29 -22.22 -29.12 33.30
N SER A 30 -23.22 -29.87 33.76
CA SER A 30 -24.07 -29.54 34.89
C SER A 30 -23.25 -29.61 36.19
N SER A 31 -22.59 -28.52 36.56
CA SER A 31 -22.16 -28.29 37.95
C SER A 31 -21.90 -26.80 38.20
N SER A 32 -22.40 -26.34 39.35
CA SER A 32 -22.41 -24.96 39.81
C SER A 32 -21.03 -24.48 40.24
N SER A 33 -20.28 -23.90 39.30
CA SER A 33 -19.28 -22.83 39.55
C SER A 33 -18.81 -22.26 38.20
N HIS A 34 -19.60 -21.34 37.62
CA HIS A 34 -19.26 -20.71 36.36
C HIS A 34 -18.14 -19.67 36.53
N SER A 35 -16.88 -20.09 36.48
CA SER A 35 -15.80 -19.20 36.02
C SER A 35 -15.87 -19.16 34.49
N SER A 36 -16.69 -18.26 33.95
CA SER A 36 -16.58 -17.90 32.53
C SER A 36 -15.20 -17.27 32.32
N SER A 37 -14.25 -18.07 31.85
CA SER A 37 -12.96 -17.57 31.40
C SER A 37 -13.19 -16.73 30.14
N ASN A 38 -13.48 -15.45 30.34
CA ASN A 38 -13.68 -14.50 29.26
C ASN A 38 -12.31 -14.22 28.64
N CYS A 39 -11.91 -15.01 27.65
CA CYS A 39 -10.63 -14.86 26.99
C CYS A 39 -10.70 -13.60 26.12
N ALA A 40 -9.99 -12.55 26.55
CA ALA A 40 -9.85 -11.34 25.76
C ALA A 40 -8.67 -11.48 24.80
N PHE A 41 -8.87 -11.03 23.57
CA PHE A 41 -7.82 -11.01 22.55
C PHE A 41 -7.80 -9.67 21.83
N PHE A 42 -6.64 -9.33 21.26
CA PHE A 42 -6.48 -8.13 20.47
C PHE A 42 -7.12 -8.32 19.10
N GLN A 43 -8.04 -7.43 18.71
CA GLN A 43 -8.82 -7.66 17.50
C GLN A 43 -8.02 -7.39 16.21
N PRO A 44 -8.24 -8.15 15.11
CA PRO A 44 -7.47 -8.01 13.87
C PRO A 44 -7.49 -6.60 13.27
N ASP A 45 -8.64 -5.94 13.26
CA ASP A 45 -8.81 -4.60 12.66
C ASP A 45 -8.02 -3.53 13.42
N ALA A 46 -7.75 -3.74 14.71
CA ALA A 46 -6.89 -2.85 15.48
C ALA A 46 -5.42 -2.97 15.06
N HIS A 47 -4.95 -4.15 14.61
CA HIS A 47 -3.61 -4.28 14.04
C HIS A 47 -3.48 -3.51 12.73
N PHE A 48 -4.51 -3.53 11.87
CA PHE A 48 -4.52 -2.71 10.67
C PHE A 48 -4.31 -1.23 11.03
N LEU A 49 -5.10 -0.71 11.96
CA LEU A 49 -5.04 0.70 12.35
C LEU A 49 -3.67 1.08 12.95
N LEU A 50 -3.14 0.28 13.87
CA LEU A 50 -1.83 0.53 14.47
C LEU A 50 -0.70 0.53 13.44
N ARG A 51 -0.76 -0.32 12.41
CA ARG A 51 0.22 -0.30 11.31
C ARG A 51 0.19 1.01 10.55
N LYS A 52 -1.00 1.57 10.28
CA LYS A 52 -1.13 2.86 9.59
C LYS A 52 -0.61 4.02 10.45
N LEU A 53 -0.94 4.01 11.74
CA LEU A 53 -0.61 5.10 12.65
C LEU A 53 0.88 5.15 13.03
N ARG A 54 1.54 4.00 13.19
CA ARG A 54 2.94 3.89 13.66
C ARG A 54 3.94 4.80 12.93
N HIS A 55 3.72 5.01 11.64
CA HIS A 55 4.61 5.78 10.76
C HIS A 55 3.94 7.01 10.14
N SER A 56 2.80 7.41 10.68
CA SER A 56 1.97 8.51 10.16
C SER A 56 2.45 9.91 10.58
N ASN A 57 3.54 10.03 11.34
CA ASN A 57 3.96 11.24 12.05
C ASN A 57 2.94 11.78 13.07
N ILE A 58 1.89 11.02 13.40
CA ILE A 58 0.97 11.34 14.49
C ILE A 58 1.33 10.46 15.71
N PRO A 59 1.81 11.05 16.82
CA PRO A 59 1.97 10.35 18.09
C PRO A 59 0.72 9.52 18.43
N THR A 60 0.92 8.24 18.69
CA THR A 60 -0.16 7.29 18.95
C THR A 60 0.04 6.62 20.30
N GLY A 61 -1.06 6.44 21.03
CA GLY A 61 -1.07 5.81 22.34
C GLY A 61 -2.27 4.89 22.53
N ILE A 62 -2.13 3.99 23.48
CA ILE A 62 -3.22 3.14 23.97
C ILE A 62 -3.62 3.65 25.34
N SER A 63 -4.91 3.81 25.61
CA SER A 63 -5.41 4.08 26.96
C SER A 63 -6.14 2.87 27.53
N TYR A 64 -6.09 2.74 28.86
CA TYR A 64 -6.97 1.84 29.60
C TYR A 64 -7.32 2.35 30.99
N GLY A 65 -8.45 1.90 31.53
CA GLY A 65 -8.87 2.27 32.89
C GLY A 65 -8.06 1.56 34.00
N PRO A 66 -7.94 2.15 35.20
CA PRO A 66 -7.14 1.59 36.31
C PRO A 66 -7.66 0.23 36.82
N GLY A 67 -8.94 -0.08 36.56
CA GLY A 67 -9.57 -1.36 36.95
C GLY A 67 -9.51 -2.45 35.88
N LEU A 68 -8.77 -2.27 34.79
CA LEU A 68 -8.68 -3.28 33.73
C LEU A 68 -7.93 -4.53 34.23
N GLU A 69 -8.46 -5.72 33.92
CA GLU A 69 -7.88 -7.00 34.31
C GLU A 69 -6.42 -7.16 33.85
N ALA A 70 -5.56 -7.72 34.71
CA ALA A 70 -4.11 -7.79 34.48
C ALA A 70 -3.73 -8.48 33.15
N HIS A 71 -4.45 -9.52 32.73
CA HIS A 71 -4.17 -10.21 31.46
C HIS A 71 -4.45 -9.31 30.25
N LYS A 72 -5.51 -8.49 30.28
CA LYS A 72 -5.83 -7.51 29.24
C LYS A 72 -4.78 -6.41 29.17
N VAL A 73 -4.34 -5.92 30.34
CA VAL A 73 -3.24 -4.94 30.42
C VAL A 73 -1.95 -5.53 29.83
N SER A 74 -1.65 -6.81 30.09
CA SER A 74 -0.49 -7.50 29.51
C SER A 74 -0.54 -7.51 27.99
N ILE A 75 -1.69 -7.87 27.40
CA ILE A 75 -1.90 -7.86 25.94
C ILE A 75 -1.65 -6.46 25.36
N LEU A 76 -2.25 -5.43 25.96
CA LEU A 76 -2.09 -4.05 25.49
C LEU A 76 -0.63 -3.57 25.56
N LYS A 77 0.09 -3.90 26.65
CA LYS A 77 1.50 -3.54 26.82
C LYS A 77 2.43 -4.28 25.84
N GLU A 78 2.15 -5.55 25.55
CA GLU A 78 2.87 -6.32 24.54
C GLU A 78 2.71 -5.70 23.16
N VAL A 79 1.47 -5.39 22.76
CA VAL A 79 1.19 -4.69 21.50
C VAL A 79 1.82 -3.30 21.49
N ALA A 80 1.73 -2.55 22.58
CA ALA A 80 2.36 -1.23 22.67
C ALA A 80 3.87 -1.29 22.44
N THR A 81 4.53 -2.31 23.01
CA THR A 81 5.96 -2.58 22.79
C THR A 81 6.24 -2.93 21.33
N GLN A 82 5.43 -3.82 20.72
CA GLN A 82 5.58 -4.24 19.32
C GLN A 82 5.51 -3.06 18.33
N TYR A 83 4.59 -2.11 18.58
CA TYR A 83 4.37 -0.94 17.74
C TYR A 83 5.16 0.30 18.19
N SER A 84 5.90 0.21 19.30
CA SER A 84 6.67 1.32 19.88
C SER A 84 5.80 2.53 20.23
N ILE A 85 4.64 2.28 20.86
CA ILE A 85 3.67 3.29 21.28
C ILE A 85 3.50 3.31 22.81
N HIS A 86 2.99 4.42 23.33
CA HIS A 86 2.81 4.61 24.78
C HIS A 86 1.50 3.98 25.28
N CYS A 87 1.51 3.51 26.52
CA CYS A 87 0.29 3.17 27.26
C CYS A 87 0.01 4.23 28.32
N PHE A 88 -1.23 4.69 28.41
CA PHE A 88 -1.69 5.67 29.37
C PHE A 88 -2.80 5.07 30.25
N ILE A 89 -2.74 5.34 31.55
CA ILE A 89 -3.84 5.00 32.45
C ILE A 89 -4.81 6.17 32.44
N LEU A 90 -6.02 5.94 31.93
CA LEU A 90 -7.07 6.95 31.94
C LEU A 90 -7.98 6.73 33.15
N ASP A 91 -7.73 7.52 34.20
CA ASP A 91 -8.64 7.58 35.34
C ASP A 91 -9.69 8.66 35.07
N ALA A 92 -10.95 8.26 34.91
CA ALA A 92 -12.05 9.19 34.69
C ALA A 92 -12.26 10.17 35.86
N SER A 93 -11.71 9.89 37.04
CA SER A 93 -11.73 10.79 38.19
C SER A 93 -10.59 11.83 38.17
N SER A 94 -9.51 11.60 37.41
CA SER A 94 -8.36 12.50 37.28
C SER A 94 -7.82 12.56 35.84
N ILE A 95 -8.64 13.07 34.91
CA ILE A 95 -8.25 13.19 33.49
C ILE A 95 -7.15 14.22 33.27
N ASP A 96 -7.04 15.22 34.15
CA ASP A 96 -5.99 16.24 34.09
C ASP A 96 -4.60 15.62 34.27
N ASP A 97 -4.47 14.58 35.12
CA ASP A 97 -3.21 13.85 35.29
C ASP A 97 -2.84 13.07 34.04
N THR A 98 -3.79 12.34 33.45
CA THR A 98 -3.56 11.63 32.18
C THR A 98 -3.19 12.62 31.06
N THR A 99 -3.82 13.80 31.03
CA THR A 99 -3.49 14.83 30.03
C THR A 99 -2.05 15.30 30.18
N ARG A 100 -1.58 15.53 31.41
CA ARG A 100 -0.18 15.88 31.69
C ARG A 100 0.78 14.74 31.31
N GLU A 101 0.43 13.49 31.58
CA GLU A 101 1.26 12.35 31.17
C GLU A 101 1.42 12.26 29.64
N VAL A 102 0.32 12.48 28.91
CA VAL A 102 0.33 12.51 27.43
C VAL A 102 1.20 13.67 26.91
N GLU A 103 1.06 14.87 27.49
CA GLU A 103 1.88 16.03 27.12
C GLU A 103 3.37 15.80 27.40
N LEU A 104 3.70 15.17 28.54
CA LEU A 104 5.08 14.81 28.90
C LEU A 104 5.66 13.77 27.93
N ALA A 105 4.86 12.78 27.53
CA ALA A 105 5.28 11.71 26.62
C ALA A 105 5.50 12.21 25.19
N TRP A 106 4.63 13.07 24.66
CA TRP A 106 4.64 13.44 23.25
C TRP A 106 5.29 14.79 22.94
N ARG A 107 5.59 15.61 23.95
CA ARG A 107 6.32 16.89 23.86
C ARG A 107 5.86 17.81 22.73
N ASN A 108 4.97 18.76 23.08
CA ASN A 108 4.38 19.75 22.17
C ASN A 108 3.55 19.12 21.04
N ILE A 109 2.34 18.70 21.40
CA ILE A 109 1.33 18.21 20.47
C ILE A 109 0.87 19.43 19.67
N GLY A 110 1.33 19.56 18.43
CA GLY A 110 1.06 20.70 17.54
C GLY A 110 -0.40 20.83 17.07
N GLY A 111 -1.35 20.32 17.84
CA GLY A 111 -2.74 20.11 17.47
C GLY A 111 -3.58 19.53 18.60
N CYS A 112 -4.78 19.02 18.29
CA CYS A 112 -5.66 18.37 19.26
C CYS A 112 -5.40 16.86 19.34
N ILE A 113 -5.76 16.26 20.48
CA ILE A 113 -5.78 14.81 20.67
C ILE A 113 -7.12 14.26 20.17
N LEU A 114 -7.08 13.25 19.32
CA LEU A 114 -8.23 12.46 18.90
C LEU A 114 -8.30 11.18 19.74
N TYR A 115 -9.36 11.02 20.53
CA TYR A 115 -9.58 9.88 21.40
C TYR A 115 -10.62 8.94 20.79
N LEU A 116 -10.22 7.73 20.38
CA LEU A 116 -11.14 6.72 19.84
C LEU A 116 -11.63 5.79 20.96
N VAL A 117 -12.95 5.67 21.09
CA VAL A 117 -13.60 4.90 22.16
C VAL A 117 -14.86 4.19 21.68
N SER A 118 -15.20 3.06 22.30
CA SER A 118 -16.46 2.36 22.03
C SER A 118 -17.66 3.15 22.53
N ASN A 119 -18.79 3.02 21.82
CA ASN A 119 -20.09 3.56 22.24
C ASN A 119 -20.59 3.07 23.62
N LYS A 120 -19.94 2.06 24.21
CA LYS A 120 -20.24 1.47 25.53
C LYS A 120 -19.73 2.31 26.72
N LYS A 121 -18.76 3.19 26.50
CA LYS A 121 -18.14 4.01 27.56
C LYS A 121 -18.61 5.48 27.53
N ARG A 122 -19.93 5.70 27.52
CA ARG A 122 -20.48 7.07 27.35
C ARG A 122 -20.13 8.04 28.50
N ASP A 123 -19.90 7.50 29.69
CA ASP A 123 -19.69 8.30 30.90
C ASP A 123 -18.42 9.16 30.89
N ILE A 124 -17.43 8.84 30.04
CA ILE A 124 -16.17 9.58 29.97
C ILE A 124 -16.24 10.75 28.97
N TYR A 125 -17.21 10.77 28.06
CA TYR A 125 -17.22 11.75 26.95
C TYR A 125 -17.28 13.21 27.43
N PRO A 126 -18.16 13.59 28.38
CA PRO A 126 -18.25 14.98 28.82
C PRO A 126 -16.97 15.49 29.48
N LYS A 127 -16.17 14.58 30.07
CA LYS A 127 -14.93 14.95 30.75
C LYS A 127 -13.79 15.11 29.75
N LEU A 128 -13.67 14.21 28.78
CA LEU A 128 -12.67 14.33 27.70
C LEU A 128 -12.90 15.59 26.85
N SER A 129 -14.16 15.93 26.55
CA SER A 129 -14.48 17.17 25.82
C SER A 129 -14.06 18.43 26.58
N LYS A 130 -14.07 18.42 27.93
CA LYS A 130 -13.59 19.56 28.74
C LYS A 130 -12.08 19.76 28.63
N CYS A 131 -11.32 18.70 28.36
CA CYS A 131 -9.87 18.74 28.16
C CYS A 131 -9.48 19.14 26.73
N GLY A 132 -10.44 19.53 25.88
CA GLY A 132 -10.18 19.93 24.49
C GLY A 132 -9.87 18.78 23.55
N TRP A 133 -10.12 17.53 23.96
CA TRP A 133 -9.91 16.36 23.11
C TRP A 133 -11.11 16.17 22.18
N LEU A 134 -10.83 15.80 20.93
CA LEU A 134 -11.84 15.35 19.98
C LEU A 134 -12.15 13.88 20.26
N ILE A 135 -13.43 13.53 20.31
CA ILE A 135 -13.85 12.17 20.66
C ILE A 135 -14.39 11.50 19.42
N THR A 136 -13.73 10.43 18.99
CA THR A 136 -14.26 9.54 17.95
C THR A 136 -14.91 8.35 18.62
N ILE A 137 -16.15 8.05 18.26
CA ILE A 137 -16.96 6.99 18.84
C ILE A 137 -17.13 5.88 17.82
N LEU A 138 -16.65 4.68 18.15
CA LEU A 138 -16.91 3.47 17.37
C LEU A 138 -18.31 2.94 17.69
N ASN A 139 -19.22 3.06 16.73
CA ASN A 139 -20.62 2.67 16.85
C ASN A 139 -20.89 1.38 16.07
N VAL A 140 -21.11 0.28 16.78
CA VAL A 140 -21.34 -1.02 16.14
C VAL A 140 -22.82 -1.20 15.70
N GLU A 141 -23.74 -0.31 16.12
CA GLU A 141 -25.19 -0.49 15.99
C GLU A 141 -25.93 0.68 15.32
N GLY A 142 -25.39 1.23 14.23
CA GLY A 142 -26.17 1.98 13.21
C GLY A 142 -27.03 3.16 13.70
N SER A 143 -26.71 3.78 14.83
CA SER A 143 -27.42 4.99 15.27
C SER A 143 -26.97 6.20 14.46
N SER A 144 -27.93 7.04 14.05
CA SER A 144 -27.73 8.19 13.17
C SER A 144 -26.66 9.13 13.72
N ALA A 145 -25.63 9.41 12.91
CA ALA A 145 -24.59 10.38 13.20
C ALA A 145 -25.21 11.76 13.44
N CYS A 146 -25.08 12.27 14.66
CA CYS A 146 -25.32 13.67 14.97
C CYS A 146 -23.96 14.29 15.27
N GLU A 147 -23.43 15.07 14.33
CA GLU A 147 -22.18 15.79 14.53
C GLU A 147 -22.39 16.91 15.56
N ASN A 148 -21.92 16.68 16.77
CA ASN A 148 -21.61 17.77 17.70
C ASN A 148 -20.17 18.21 17.46
N SER A 149 -19.85 19.49 17.73
CA SER A 149 -18.54 20.08 17.39
C SER A 149 -17.31 19.37 17.98
N SER A 150 -17.48 18.48 18.99
CA SER A 150 -16.40 17.72 19.63
C SER A 150 -16.50 16.19 19.47
N MET A 151 -17.51 15.68 18.76
CA MET A 151 -17.78 14.24 18.65
C MET A 151 -17.92 13.80 17.19
N VAL A 152 -17.18 12.75 16.83
CA VAL A 152 -17.21 12.13 15.51
C VAL A 152 -17.61 10.66 15.67
N TYR A 153 -18.40 10.13 14.74
CA TYR A 153 -18.86 8.74 14.78
C TYR A 153 -18.28 7.96 13.62
N ILE A 154 -17.75 6.77 13.90
CA ILE A 154 -17.29 5.81 12.90
C ILE A 154 -17.94 4.45 13.14
N ASN A 155 -18.15 3.67 12.09
CA ASN A 155 -18.73 2.33 12.22
C ASN A 155 -17.67 1.22 12.18
N LYS A 156 -16.57 1.47 11.49
CA LYS A 156 -15.40 0.59 11.38
C LYS A 156 -14.11 1.29 11.78
N LEU A 157 -13.15 0.56 12.34
CA LEU A 157 -11.83 1.12 12.69
C LEU A 157 -11.08 1.67 11.47
N GLN A 158 -11.32 1.09 10.30
CA GLN A 158 -10.77 1.46 9.01
C GLN A 158 -11.18 2.88 8.57
N GLU A 159 -12.24 3.46 9.17
CA GLU A 159 -12.67 4.83 8.89
C GLU A 159 -11.81 5.88 9.64
N LEU A 160 -11.03 5.50 10.66
CA LEU A 160 -10.27 6.45 11.46
C LEU A 160 -9.22 7.24 10.65
N PRO A 161 -8.40 6.62 9.76
CA PRO A 161 -7.45 7.38 8.95
C PRO A 161 -8.12 8.46 8.07
N LEU A 162 -9.28 8.15 7.50
CA LEU A 162 -10.07 9.12 6.72
C LEU A 162 -10.67 10.20 7.60
N THR A 163 -11.10 9.84 8.81
CA THR A 163 -11.59 10.81 9.80
C THR A 163 -10.50 11.81 10.20
N ILE A 164 -9.27 11.33 10.46
CA ILE A 164 -8.10 12.17 10.74
C ILE A 164 -7.83 13.10 9.56
N CYS A 165 -7.83 12.55 8.34
CA CYS A 165 -7.65 13.32 7.11
C CYS A 165 -8.69 14.44 6.97
N HIS A 166 -9.98 14.12 7.15
CA HIS A 166 -11.07 15.10 7.07
C HIS A 166 -10.91 16.22 8.10
N ILE A 167 -10.59 15.89 9.36
CA ILE A 167 -10.37 16.88 10.42
C ILE A 167 -9.19 17.79 10.07
N ASN A 168 -8.06 17.20 9.65
CA ASN A 168 -6.86 17.96 9.28
C ASN A 168 -7.14 18.89 8.11
N ARG A 169 -7.76 18.37 7.05
CA ARG A 169 -8.13 19.15 5.85
C ARG A 169 -9.06 20.31 6.21
N LYS A 170 -10.05 20.09 7.08
CA LYS A 170 -10.94 21.16 7.57
C LYS A 170 -10.20 22.23 8.37
N ALA A 171 -9.22 21.85 9.18
CA ALA A 171 -8.45 22.78 10.01
C ALA A 171 -7.46 23.63 9.19
N ILE A 172 -6.89 23.07 8.11
CA ILE A 172 -5.80 23.67 7.33
C ILE A 172 -6.30 24.35 6.04
N GLY A 173 -7.48 23.94 5.56
CA GLY A 173 -8.06 24.40 4.31
C GLY A 173 -7.22 23.99 3.08
N ASN A 174 -7.26 24.80 2.03
CA ASN A 174 -6.65 24.50 0.73
C ASN A 174 -5.11 24.64 0.70
N SER A 175 -4.45 24.74 1.86
CA SER A 175 -2.99 24.89 1.93
C SER A 175 -2.24 23.56 2.00
N VAL A 176 -2.97 22.44 1.98
CA VAL A 176 -2.43 21.08 1.95
C VAL A 176 -3.00 20.32 0.77
N VAL A 177 -2.14 19.55 0.10
CA VAL A 177 -2.53 18.55 -0.90
C VAL A 177 -2.61 17.20 -0.21
N THR A 178 -3.80 16.60 -0.24
CA THR A 178 -4.05 15.27 0.30
C THR A 178 -3.83 14.21 -0.79
N VAL A 179 -2.92 13.28 -0.53
CA VAL A 179 -2.60 12.16 -1.40
C VAL A 179 -3.21 10.88 -0.83
N GLY A 180 -4.27 10.38 -1.47
CA GLY A 180 -4.80 9.05 -1.21
C GLY A 180 -3.89 7.99 -1.81
N TYR A 181 -3.61 6.89 -1.10
CA TYR A 181 -2.74 5.85 -1.63
C TYR A 181 -3.31 4.42 -1.57
N ILE A 182 -3.03 3.62 -2.60
CA ILE A 182 -3.43 2.20 -2.73
C ILE A 182 -2.27 1.35 -3.21
N MET A 183 -1.83 0.40 -2.39
CA MET A 183 -0.81 -0.58 -2.73
C MET A 183 -0.88 -1.79 -1.80
N LYS A 184 -0.21 -2.88 -2.15
CA LYS A 184 -0.18 -4.06 -1.29
C LYS A 184 0.45 -3.73 0.09
N PRO A 185 0.02 -4.42 1.17
CA PRO A 185 0.47 -4.11 2.54
C PRO A 185 1.98 -4.09 2.74
N SER A 186 2.72 -5.02 2.13
CA SER A 186 4.18 -5.09 2.28
C SER A 186 4.92 -3.91 1.64
N ARG A 187 4.38 -3.35 0.55
CA ARG A 187 4.97 -2.17 -0.08
C ARG A 187 4.67 -0.93 0.75
N GLU A 188 3.44 -0.81 1.21
CA GLU A 188 3.05 0.29 2.06
C GLU A 188 3.92 0.37 3.32
N GLU A 189 4.14 -0.77 3.97
CA GLU A 189 4.96 -0.82 5.18
C GLU A 189 6.42 -0.41 4.92
N ASP A 190 7.03 -0.80 3.79
CA ASP A 190 8.40 -0.36 3.43
C ASP A 190 8.47 1.15 3.19
N PHE A 191 7.48 1.74 2.51
CA PHE A 191 7.41 3.19 2.30
C PHE A 191 7.16 3.95 3.61
N ALA A 192 6.21 3.48 4.42
CA ALA A 192 5.86 4.10 5.70
C ALA A 192 7.06 4.10 6.65
N LYS A 193 7.81 3.00 6.75
CA LYS A 193 9.05 2.91 7.55
C LYS A 193 10.12 3.93 7.14
N ARG A 194 10.09 4.40 5.90
CA ARG A 194 10.99 5.42 5.35
C ARG A 194 10.42 6.84 5.46
N GLY A 195 9.26 7.01 6.09
CA GLY A 195 8.61 8.30 6.32
C GLY A 195 7.81 8.83 5.13
N ALA A 196 7.44 7.99 4.16
CA ALA A 196 6.79 8.45 2.93
C ALA A 196 5.30 8.84 3.08
N PHE A 197 4.60 8.34 4.11
CA PHE A 197 3.15 8.50 4.28
C PHE A 197 2.75 9.18 5.60
N PRO A 198 3.16 10.43 5.82
CA PRO A 198 2.70 11.19 6.97
C PRO A 198 1.20 11.56 6.83
N MET A 199 0.39 11.24 7.83
CA MET A 199 -0.99 11.74 7.96
C MET A 199 -1.03 13.11 8.64
N TYR A 200 0.04 13.48 9.35
CA TYR A 200 0.23 14.86 9.78
C TYR A 200 0.81 15.68 8.62
N PRO A 201 0.30 16.90 8.35
CA PRO A 201 0.79 17.74 7.26
C PRO A 201 2.30 17.98 7.33
N THR A 202 2.99 17.82 6.21
CA THR A 202 4.42 18.14 6.11
C THR A 202 4.63 19.65 5.98
N GLN A 203 5.88 20.09 6.14
CA GLN A 203 6.28 21.48 5.91
C GLN A 203 6.05 21.93 4.46
N ASP A 204 6.05 20.98 3.52
CA ASP A 204 5.81 21.21 2.09
C ASP A 204 4.31 21.16 1.73
N GLY A 205 3.42 21.05 2.73
CA GLY A 205 1.97 21.04 2.50
C GLY A 205 1.44 19.73 1.92
N LEU A 206 2.04 18.58 2.24
CA LEU A 206 1.55 17.26 1.84
C LEU A 206 0.98 16.50 3.03
N MET A 207 -0.08 15.74 2.78
CA MET A 207 -0.65 14.77 3.72
C MET A 207 -1.03 13.51 2.96
N PHE A 208 -0.85 12.34 3.57
CA PHE A 208 -1.12 11.04 2.95
C PHE A 208 -2.17 10.29 3.73
N VAL A 209 -3.11 9.67 3.02
CA VAL A 209 -4.18 8.86 3.62
C VAL A 209 -4.30 7.51 2.92
N PRO A 210 -4.33 6.38 3.65
CA PRO A 210 -4.59 5.09 3.03
C PRO A 210 -6.03 5.05 2.52
N LEU A 211 -6.20 4.73 1.24
CA LEU A 211 -7.51 4.36 0.70
C LEU A 211 -7.69 2.85 0.87
N THR A 212 -8.92 2.42 1.14
CA THR A 212 -9.22 0.99 1.36
C THR A 212 -10.43 0.54 0.56
N PHE A 213 -10.36 -0.68 0.03
CA PHE A 213 -11.48 -1.34 -0.65
C PHE A 213 -12.48 -1.97 0.33
N GLU A 214 -12.23 -1.93 1.64
CA GLU A 214 -13.16 -2.40 2.69
C GLU A 214 -14.27 -1.37 3.01
N LEU A 215 -14.12 -0.16 2.51
CA LEU A 215 -15.06 0.96 2.61
C LEU A 215 -15.46 1.42 1.21
N PRO A 216 -16.64 2.05 1.04
CA PRO A 216 -17.02 2.65 -0.24
C PRO A 216 -15.95 3.64 -0.72
N LEU A 217 -15.48 3.51 -1.96
CA LEU A 217 -14.39 4.36 -2.47
C LEU A 217 -14.82 5.81 -2.71
N SER A 218 -16.05 6.04 -3.19
CA SER A 218 -16.50 7.38 -3.60
C SER A 218 -16.34 8.45 -2.50
N PRO A 219 -16.80 8.24 -1.25
CA PRO A 219 -16.56 9.20 -0.17
C PRO A 219 -15.07 9.40 0.16
N GLN A 220 -14.25 8.36 0.03
CA GLN A 220 -12.81 8.46 0.29
C GLN A 220 -12.12 9.32 -0.76
N LEU A 221 -12.49 9.13 -2.03
CA LEU A 221 -11.90 9.84 -3.16
C LEU A 221 -12.29 11.32 -3.20
N GLN A 222 -13.41 11.70 -2.58
CA GLN A 222 -13.79 13.11 -2.40
C GLN A 222 -12.91 13.87 -1.38
N GLU A 223 -12.18 13.15 -0.53
CA GLU A 223 -11.31 13.72 0.50
C GLU A 223 -9.85 13.86 0.06
N VAL A 224 -9.52 13.45 -1.16
CA VAL A 224 -8.15 13.46 -1.69
C VAL A 224 -8.04 14.27 -2.97
N ASP A 225 -6.89 14.93 -3.16
CA ASP A 225 -6.61 15.73 -4.35
C ASP A 225 -5.80 14.92 -5.38
N VAL A 226 -5.05 13.91 -4.92
CA VAL A 226 -4.23 13.01 -5.76
C VAL A 226 -4.42 11.56 -5.32
N VAL A 227 -4.49 10.64 -6.27
CA VAL A 227 -4.44 9.19 -6.01
C VAL A 227 -3.10 8.62 -6.46
N LEU A 228 -2.30 8.15 -5.50
CA LEU A 228 -1.07 7.41 -5.74
C LEU A 228 -1.34 5.92 -5.63
N HIS A 229 -1.11 5.13 -6.68
CA HIS A 229 -1.40 3.71 -6.59
C HIS A 229 -0.34 2.83 -7.25
N LYS A 230 -0.38 1.55 -6.90
CA LYS A 230 0.26 0.49 -7.70
C LYS A 230 -0.77 -0.52 -8.17
N ALA A 231 -1.48 -0.20 -9.25
CA ALA A 231 -2.50 -1.09 -9.82
C ALA A 231 -1.96 -2.48 -10.20
N THR A 232 -0.66 -2.60 -10.49
CA THR A 232 -0.04 -3.91 -10.78
C THR A 232 -0.10 -4.90 -9.62
N ASP A 233 -0.29 -4.43 -8.39
CA ASP A 233 -0.51 -5.31 -7.23
C ASP A 233 -1.92 -5.92 -7.22
N GLU A 234 -2.87 -5.29 -7.92
CA GLU A 234 -4.28 -5.64 -7.95
C GLU A 234 -4.65 -6.39 -9.23
N ILE A 235 -3.66 -6.84 -10.02
CA ILE A 235 -3.89 -7.65 -11.22
C ILE A 235 -4.21 -9.09 -10.80
N ILE A 236 -5.36 -9.59 -11.25
CA ILE A 236 -5.76 -10.99 -11.10
C ILE A 236 -5.26 -11.82 -12.28
N SER A 237 -5.46 -11.32 -13.51
CA SER A 237 -5.05 -11.99 -14.73
C SER A 237 -4.81 -11.00 -15.86
N ILE A 238 -4.05 -11.44 -16.87
CA ILE A 238 -3.75 -10.68 -18.09
C ILE A 238 -4.04 -11.60 -19.28
N ASP A 239 -4.87 -11.15 -20.22
CA ASP A 239 -5.17 -11.85 -21.47
C ASP A 239 -4.64 -11.07 -22.68
N LEU A 240 -3.45 -11.46 -23.14
CA LEU A 240 -2.77 -10.84 -24.28
C LEU A 240 -3.26 -11.37 -25.65
N ASN A 241 -4.19 -12.33 -25.68
CA ASN A 241 -4.64 -13.00 -26.91
C ASN A 241 -5.85 -12.34 -27.57
N SER A 242 -6.42 -11.28 -26.97
CA SER A 242 -7.53 -10.57 -27.59
C SER A 242 -7.04 -9.78 -28.80
N SER A 243 -7.43 -10.23 -30.00
CA SER A 243 -7.21 -9.55 -31.28
C SER A 243 -7.91 -8.18 -31.38
N LEU A 244 -8.64 -7.79 -30.34
CA LEU A 244 -9.26 -6.48 -30.17
C LEU A 244 -8.31 -5.61 -29.35
N GLN A 245 -7.82 -4.53 -29.95
CA GLN A 245 -7.03 -3.47 -29.30
C GLN A 245 -7.83 -2.66 -28.27
N SER A 246 -8.77 -3.28 -27.55
CA SER A 246 -9.59 -2.64 -26.53
C SER A 246 -9.10 -2.99 -25.13
N SER A 247 -9.41 -2.09 -24.20
CA SER A 247 -9.06 -1.98 -22.77
C SER A 247 -9.23 -3.23 -21.88
N ASN A 248 -9.57 -4.40 -22.41
CA ASN A 248 -9.97 -5.59 -21.64
C ASN A 248 -8.86 -6.62 -21.44
N THR A 249 -7.59 -6.23 -21.63
CA THR A 249 -6.43 -7.12 -21.48
C THR A 249 -6.10 -7.43 -20.02
N ILE A 250 -6.52 -6.61 -19.06
CA ILE A 250 -6.17 -6.78 -17.65
C ILE A 250 -7.44 -6.95 -16.83
N THR A 251 -7.49 -8.02 -16.05
CA THR A 251 -8.52 -8.19 -15.02
C THR A 251 -7.95 -7.74 -13.69
N TYR A 252 -8.46 -6.62 -13.17
CA TYR A 252 -8.13 -6.13 -11.83
C TYR A 252 -9.04 -6.73 -10.75
N SER A 253 -8.61 -6.62 -9.50
CA SER A 253 -9.43 -6.87 -8.32
C SER A 253 -10.70 -6.01 -8.32
N ARG A 254 -11.74 -6.46 -7.60
CA ARG A 254 -13.01 -5.72 -7.51
C ARG A 254 -12.79 -4.26 -7.09
N GLY A 255 -11.98 -4.02 -6.06
CA GLY A 255 -11.72 -2.67 -5.56
C GLY A 255 -11.01 -1.78 -6.59
N MET A 256 -10.02 -2.33 -7.28
CA MET A 256 -9.31 -1.58 -8.33
C MET A 256 -10.19 -1.32 -9.55
N GLN A 257 -11.12 -2.24 -9.90
CA GLN A 257 -12.16 -1.97 -10.91
C GLN A 257 -13.12 -0.86 -10.48
N GLU A 258 -13.48 -0.79 -9.19
CA GLU A 258 -14.29 0.31 -8.65
C GLU A 258 -13.56 1.66 -8.77
N LEU A 259 -12.25 1.70 -8.46
CA LEU A 259 -11.42 2.88 -8.69
C LEU A 259 -11.35 3.26 -10.18
N GLN A 260 -11.15 2.28 -11.07
CA GLN A 260 -11.14 2.52 -12.52
C GLN A 260 -12.44 3.17 -12.99
N ARG A 261 -13.60 2.63 -12.59
CA ARG A 261 -14.91 3.21 -12.94
C ARG A 261 -15.06 4.63 -12.39
N TYR A 262 -14.55 4.90 -11.20
CA TYR A 262 -14.57 6.26 -10.65
C TYR A 262 -13.75 7.23 -11.50
N MET A 263 -12.52 6.84 -11.89
CA MET A 263 -11.64 7.65 -12.74
C MET A 263 -12.24 7.96 -14.11
N GLU A 264 -13.00 7.02 -14.70
CA GLU A 264 -13.70 7.23 -15.98
C GLU A 264 -14.75 8.35 -15.92
N HIS A 265 -15.31 8.63 -14.74
CA HIS A 265 -16.33 9.67 -14.53
C HIS A 265 -15.77 10.98 -13.92
N HIS A 266 -14.49 11.01 -13.52
CA HIS A 266 -13.86 12.13 -12.83
C HIS A 266 -12.49 12.44 -13.47
N LEU A 267 -12.53 13.09 -14.64
CA LEU A 267 -11.33 13.39 -15.45
C LEU A 267 -10.39 14.44 -14.82
N ASP A 268 -10.88 15.16 -13.83
CA ASP A 268 -10.15 16.14 -13.02
C ASP A 268 -9.35 15.51 -11.87
N LEU A 269 -9.61 14.24 -11.55
CA LEU A 269 -8.86 13.52 -10.53
C LEU A 269 -7.40 13.28 -10.98
N CYS A 270 -6.45 13.82 -10.22
CA CYS A 270 -5.03 13.56 -10.46
C CYS A 270 -4.68 12.14 -10.00
N VAL A 271 -4.20 11.29 -10.91
CA VAL A 271 -3.83 9.90 -10.61
C VAL A 271 -2.40 9.62 -11.04
N ILE A 272 -1.62 9.01 -10.15
CA ILE A 272 -0.22 8.65 -10.35
C ILE A 272 -0.09 7.13 -10.25
N ASP A 273 0.12 6.38 -11.34
CA ASP A 273 0.13 6.80 -12.76
C ASP A 273 -1.21 6.48 -13.44
N PRO A 274 -1.67 7.24 -14.45
CA PRO A 274 -2.88 6.91 -15.19
C PRO A 274 -2.86 5.47 -15.75
N LEU A 275 -3.98 4.75 -15.65
CA LEU A 275 -4.06 3.31 -15.97
C LEU A 275 -3.67 2.98 -17.41
N ASN A 276 -3.95 3.88 -18.35
CA ASN A 276 -3.57 3.73 -19.76
C ASN A 276 -2.05 3.66 -19.98
N TYR A 277 -1.23 4.20 -19.06
CA TYR A 277 0.22 4.10 -19.12
C TYR A 277 0.78 2.85 -18.44
N ILE A 278 -0.04 2.10 -17.70
CA ILE A 278 0.38 0.87 -17.04
C ILE A 278 0.45 -0.29 -18.03
N TYR A 279 -0.54 -0.43 -18.93
CA TYR A 279 -0.57 -1.54 -19.89
C TYR A 279 0.71 -1.66 -20.74
N PRO A 280 1.25 -0.59 -21.33
CA PRO A 280 2.47 -0.68 -22.12
C PRO A 280 3.69 -1.23 -21.36
N VAL A 281 3.75 -1.09 -20.03
CA VAL A 281 4.85 -1.62 -19.20
C VAL A 281 4.57 -3.01 -18.62
N LEU A 282 3.40 -3.59 -18.91
CA LEU A 282 3.04 -4.97 -18.59
C LEU A 282 3.25 -5.93 -19.76
N ASP A 283 3.40 -5.41 -20.98
CA ASP A 283 3.66 -6.20 -22.18
C ASP A 283 5.09 -5.97 -22.67
N ARG A 284 5.93 -7.01 -22.60
CA ARG A 284 7.32 -6.94 -23.07
C ARG A 284 7.44 -6.64 -24.55
N LEU A 285 6.52 -7.11 -25.39
CA LEU A 285 6.50 -6.75 -26.81
C LEU A 285 6.28 -5.25 -26.97
N LYS A 286 5.31 -4.69 -26.24
CA LYS A 286 5.03 -3.25 -26.28
C LYS A 286 6.20 -2.42 -25.77
N ILE A 287 6.85 -2.86 -24.68
CA ILE A 287 8.09 -2.25 -24.18
C ILE A 287 9.15 -2.24 -25.28
N GLN A 288 9.41 -3.38 -25.92
CA GLN A 288 10.42 -3.45 -26.98
C GLN A 288 10.10 -2.51 -28.15
N GLN A 289 8.83 -2.44 -28.57
CA GLN A 289 8.38 -1.52 -29.61
C GLN A 289 8.61 -0.04 -29.23
N ILE A 290 8.38 0.34 -27.97
CA ILE A 290 8.66 1.70 -27.47
C ILE A 290 10.17 1.98 -27.52
N LEU A 291 11.01 1.01 -27.13
CA LEU A 291 12.46 1.16 -27.09
C LEU A 291 13.11 1.32 -28.47
N LEU A 292 12.42 0.94 -29.56
CA LEU A 292 12.90 1.22 -30.93
C LEU A 292 13.04 2.72 -31.21
N GLY A 293 12.21 3.56 -30.58
CA GLY A 293 12.29 5.03 -30.73
C GLY A 293 13.53 5.66 -30.08
N LEU A 294 14.30 4.91 -29.28
CA LEU A 294 15.57 5.41 -28.72
C LEU A 294 16.59 5.75 -29.80
N GLU A 295 16.48 5.12 -30.97
CA GLU A 295 17.37 5.41 -32.09
C GLU A 295 17.17 6.81 -32.67
N ASP A 296 15.99 7.39 -32.52
CA ASP A 296 15.67 8.74 -32.98
C ASP A 296 16.28 9.82 -32.06
N LEU A 297 16.70 9.43 -30.84
CA LEU A 297 17.35 10.31 -29.86
C LEU A 297 18.87 10.47 -30.12
N LYS A 298 19.40 9.91 -31.21
CA LYS A 298 20.82 10.02 -31.58
C LYS A 298 21.19 11.48 -31.90
N THR A 299 21.76 12.19 -30.93
CA THR A 299 22.40 13.50 -31.15
C THR A 299 23.85 13.35 -31.62
N ARG A 300 24.30 14.24 -32.52
CA ARG A 300 25.69 14.26 -33.01
C ARG A 300 26.68 14.33 -31.83
N GLY A 301 27.55 13.32 -31.72
CA GLY A 301 28.61 13.24 -30.69
C GLY A 301 28.30 12.34 -29.48
N CYS A 302 27.05 11.86 -29.33
CA CYS A 302 26.70 10.90 -28.27
C CYS A 302 26.85 9.46 -28.75
N ARG A 303 27.18 8.54 -27.82
CA ARG A 303 27.10 7.09 -28.10
C ARG A 303 25.64 6.72 -28.42
N ALA A 304 25.43 5.89 -29.43
CA ALA A 304 24.10 5.44 -29.80
C ALA A 304 23.46 4.61 -28.67
N ILE A 305 22.26 5.00 -28.24
CA ILE A 305 21.42 4.23 -27.34
C ILE A 305 20.39 3.50 -28.21
N ARG A 306 20.15 2.21 -27.95
CA ARG A 306 19.14 1.40 -28.64
C ARG A 306 18.52 0.38 -27.70
N GLY A 307 17.33 -0.09 -28.05
CA GLY A 307 16.80 -1.35 -27.52
C GLY A 307 17.60 -2.56 -28.02
N PRO A 308 17.58 -3.68 -27.28
CA PRO A 308 18.11 -4.96 -27.77
C PRO A 308 17.26 -5.49 -28.93
N ASN A 309 17.86 -6.26 -29.85
CA ASN A 309 17.07 -6.96 -30.87
C ASN A 309 16.12 -7.97 -30.20
N PHE A 310 14.96 -8.21 -30.80
CA PHE A 310 13.94 -9.08 -30.21
C PHE A 310 13.04 -9.73 -31.27
N LEU A 311 12.42 -10.86 -30.90
CA LEU A 311 11.43 -11.60 -31.67
C LEU A 311 10.32 -12.09 -30.73
N LYS A 312 9.07 -11.85 -31.10
CA LYS A 312 7.90 -12.45 -30.44
C LYS A 312 7.68 -13.85 -31.00
N VAL A 313 7.42 -14.81 -30.12
CA VAL A 313 7.09 -16.19 -30.49
C VAL A 313 5.83 -16.63 -29.73
N ASP A 314 4.91 -17.26 -30.46
CA ASP A 314 3.70 -17.85 -29.90
C ASP A 314 3.85 -19.36 -29.67
N ASP A 315 4.84 -19.99 -30.32
CA ASP A 315 5.24 -21.39 -30.15
C ASP A 315 6.75 -21.53 -30.41
N PHE A 316 7.47 -22.22 -29.52
CA PHE A 316 8.89 -22.53 -29.73
C PHE A 316 9.13 -23.58 -30.81
N ASN A 317 8.10 -24.34 -31.20
CA ASN A 317 8.16 -25.35 -32.26
C ASN A 317 7.77 -24.81 -33.63
N GLN A 318 7.50 -23.49 -33.75
CA GLN A 318 7.06 -22.92 -35.02
C GLN A 318 8.07 -23.17 -36.16
N ALA A 319 7.55 -23.58 -37.31
CA ALA A 319 8.36 -23.76 -38.51
C ALA A 319 9.00 -22.42 -38.91
N GLY A 320 10.30 -22.42 -39.19
CA GLY A 320 11.02 -21.21 -39.60
C GLY A 320 11.55 -20.34 -38.47
N LEU A 321 11.48 -20.77 -37.19
CA LEU A 321 12.05 -20.01 -36.06
C LEU A 321 13.50 -19.55 -36.33
N ILE A 322 14.35 -20.43 -36.87
CA ILE A 322 15.75 -20.12 -37.21
C ILE A 322 15.86 -18.98 -38.23
N GLN A 323 15.01 -19.01 -39.26
CA GLN A 323 14.97 -17.97 -40.27
C GLN A 323 14.52 -16.64 -39.66
N SER A 324 13.49 -16.66 -38.81
CA SER A 324 13.01 -15.46 -38.10
C SER A 324 14.05 -14.88 -37.13
N LEU A 325 14.83 -15.72 -36.45
CA LEU A 325 15.96 -15.25 -35.62
C LEU A 325 17.01 -14.51 -36.47
N SER A 326 17.37 -15.09 -37.63
CA SER A 326 18.31 -14.47 -38.56
C SER A 326 17.80 -13.13 -39.11
N GLU A 327 16.53 -13.07 -39.54
CA GLU A 327 15.89 -11.86 -40.06
C GLU A 327 15.80 -10.73 -39.02
N THR A 328 15.63 -11.08 -37.75
CA THR A 328 15.60 -10.13 -36.62
C THR A 328 16.98 -9.80 -36.05
N LYS A 329 18.06 -10.30 -36.67
CA LYS A 329 19.45 -10.11 -36.22
C LYS A 329 19.68 -10.59 -34.78
N LEU A 330 18.97 -11.64 -34.38
CA LEU A 330 19.18 -12.33 -33.11
C LEU A 330 20.27 -13.40 -33.28
N ALA A 331 21.28 -13.32 -32.41
CA ALA A 331 22.33 -14.32 -32.30
C ALA A 331 22.24 -15.03 -30.94
N LEU A 332 22.88 -16.19 -30.84
CA LEU A 332 23.02 -16.91 -29.58
C LEU A 332 24.27 -16.43 -28.81
N PRO A 333 24.22 -16.39 -27.47
CA PRO A 333 23.04 -16.71 -26.67
C PRO A 333 21.95 -15.65 -26.75
N SER A 334 20.71 -16.06 -26.47
CA SER A 334 19.56 -15.16 -26.38
C SER A 334 18.83 -15.40 -25.07
N ILE A 335 18.25 -14.36 -24.48
CA ILE A 335 17.39 -14.47 -23.30
C ILE A 335 15.92 -14.54 -23.71
N VAL A 336 15.21 -15.53 -23.21
CA VAL A 336 13.78 -15.76 -23.46
C VAL A 336 12.99 -15.36 -22.23
N LYS A 337 11.96 -14.54 -22.43
CA LYS A 337 11.13 -13.97 -21.37
C LYS A 337 9.66 -14.09 -21.77
N PRO A 338 8.72 -14.39 -20.86
CA PRO A 338 7.29 -14.36 -21.16
C PRO A 338 6.88 -12.99 -21.71
N GLN A 339 5.87 -12.91 -22.57
CA GLN A 339 5.40 -11.59 -23.05
C GLN A 339 4.85 -10.75 -21.89
N VAL A 340 4.19 -11.39 -20.90
CA VAL A 340 3.76 -10.72 -19.68
C VAL A 340 4.97 -10.31 -18.84
N ALA A 341 5.12 -9.01 -18.59
CA ALA A 341 6.29 -8.41 -17.95
C ALA A 341 6.23 -8.39 -16.42
N CYS A 342 5.03 -8.31 -15.85
CA CYS A 342 4.77 -8.18 -14.42
C CYS A 342 3.32 -8.56 -14.08
N GLY A 343 2.99 -8.64 -12.79
CA GLY A 343 1.61 -8.79 -12.30
C GLY A 343 1.13 -10.24 -12.11
N VAL A 344 1.87 -11.24 -12.63
CA VAL A 344 1.55 -12.67 -12.49
C VAL A 344 2.79 -13.48 -12.10
N ALA A 345 2.59 -14.60 -11.41
CA ALA A 345 3.67 -15.41 -10.83
C ALA A 345 4.75 -15.82 -11.84
N ASP A 346 4.35 -16.25 -13.02
CA ASP A 346 5.27 -16.80 -14.02
C ASP A 346 5.93 -15.75 -14.92
N SER A 347 5.60 -14.45 -14.74
CA SER A 347 6.17 -13.35 -15.55
C SER A 347 7.69 -13.23 -15.44
N HIS A 348 8.31 -13.86 -14.43
CA HIS A 348 9.75 -13.89 -14.20
C HIS A 348 10.42 -15.23 -14.52
N SER A 349 9.70 -16.21 -15.07
CA SER A 349 10.30 -17.46 -15.56
C SER A 349 11.05 -17.19 -16.87
N MET A 350 12.38 -17.09 -16.82
CA MET A 350 13.21 -16.72 -17.98
C MET A 350 14.26 -17.81 -18.24
N ALA A 351 14.74 -17.90 -19.48
CA ALA A 351 15.81 -18.80 -19.88
C ALA A 351 16.87 -18.07 -20.70
N ILE A 352 18.11 -18.54 -20.65
CA ILE A 352 19.18 -18.11 -21.58
C ILE A 352 19.51 -19.33 -22.44
N VAL A 353 19.39 -19.18 -23.75
CA VAL A 353 19.52 -20.24 -24.73
C VAL A 353 20.85 -20.10 -25.45
N PHE A 354 21.64 -21.18 -25.49
CA PHE A 354 22.95 -21.20 -26.14
C PHE A 354 22.97 -21.97 -27.46
N ARG A 355 22.00 -22.86 -27.70
CA ARG A 355 21.85 -23.64 -28.93
C ARG A 355 20.42 -23.57 -29.44
N VAL A 356 20.26 -23.64 -30.75
CA VAL A 356 18.94 -23.49 -31.39
C VAL A 356 17.99 -24.64 -31.01
N GLU A 357 18.54 -25.83 -30.80
CA GLU A 357 17.77 -27.03 -30.49
C GLU A 357 17.07 -26.91 -29.12
N ASP A 358 17.68 -26.17 -28.19
CA ASP A 358 17.22 -26.04 -26.81
C ASP A 358 15.93 -25.21 -26.68
N PHE A 359 15.54 -24.43 -27.71
CA PHE A 359 14.28 -23.67 -27.68
C PHE A 359 13.06 -24.57 -27.47
N LYS A 360 13.06 -25.78 -28.03
CA LYS A 360 11.92 -26.72 -27.96
C LYS A 360 11.70 -27.32 -26.59
N GLU A 361 12.71 -27.27 -25.72
CA GLU A 361 12.68 -27.82 -24.37
C GLU A 361 12.34 -26.75 -23.31
N LEU A 362 12.13 -25.50 -23.73
CA LEU A 362 11.83 -24.41 -22.82
C LEU A 362 10.46 -24.56 -22.17
N THR A 363 10.42 -24.34 -20.86
CA THR A 363 9.20 -24.23 -20.06
C THR A 363 8.77 -22.77 -19.82
N VAL A 364 9.44 -21.82 -20.47
CA VAL A 364 9.09 -20.40 -20.39
C VAL A 364 7.66 -20.19 -20.94
N PRO A 365 6.75 -19.56 -20.18
CA PRO A 365 5.38 -19.31 -20.64
C PRO A 365 5.31 -18.60 -21.99
N LEU A 366 4.41 -19.10 -22.85
CA LEU A 366 4.07 -18.51 -24.15
C LEU A 366 2.81 -17.62 -24.05
N PRO A 367 2.69 -16.57 -24.89
CA PRO A 367 3.70 -16.08 -25.83
C PRO A 367 4.95 -15.54 -25.12
N ALA A 368 6.09 -15.58 -25.80
CA ALA A 368 7.38 -15.16 -25.26
C ALA A 368 8.11 -14.19 -26.19
N ILE A 369 9.08 -13.48 -25.62
CA ILE A 369 10.02 -12.59 -26.31
C ILE A 369 11.41 -13.22 -26.21
N ILE A 370 11.96 -13.59 -27.36
CA ILE A 370 13.38 -13.91 -27.52
C ILE A 370 14.10 -12.59 -27.71
N GLN A 371 15.11 -12.30 -26.90
CA GLN A 371 15.83 -11.05 -26.88
C GLN A 371 17.33 -11.28 -26.91
N GLU A 372 18.05 -10.40 -27.60
CA GLU A 372 19.52 -10.36 -27.64
C GLU A 372 20.11 -10.44 -26.22
N TYR A 373 21.01 -11.39 -26.00
CA TYR A 373 21.82 -11.39 -24.78
C TYR A 373 23.04 -10.50 -24.99
N VAL A 374 23.09 -9.39 -24.26
CA VAL A 374 24.21 -8.43 -24.36
C VAL A 374 25.16 -8.68 -23.20
N ASP A 375 26.44 -8.89 -23.47
CA ASP A 375 27.46 -8.93 -22.43
C ASP A 375 27.62 -7.56 -21.77
N HIS A 376 27.53 -7.52 -20.44
CA HIS A 376 27.46 -6.27 -19.67
C HIS A 376 28.20 -6.35 -18.33
N SER A 377 29.21 -7.23 -18.24
CA SER A 377 30.13 -7.33 -17.10
C SER A 377 29.41 -7.51 -15.76
N SER A 378 28.31 -8.27 -15.75
CA SER A 378 27.49 -8.53 -14.55
C SER A 378 26.99 -7.26 -13.84
N THR A 379 26.86 -6.13 -14.54
CA THR A 379 26.53 -4.84 -13.93
C THR A 379 25.24 -4.26 -14.50
N LEU A 380 24.26 -3.98 -13.64
CA LEU A 380 22.97 -3.38 -13.98
C LEU A 380 22.84 -1.99 -13.36
N TYR A 381 22.56 -1.00 -14.21
CA TYR A 381 22.18 0.34 -13.78
C TYR A 381 20.65 0.43 -13.69
N LYS A 382 20.12 0.56 -12.47
CA LYS A 382 18.68 0.77 -12.24
C LYS A 382 18.41 2.25 -12.04
N PHE A 383 17.70 2.86 -12.99
CA PHE A 383 17.23 4.23 -12.88
C PHE A 383 15.83 4.25 -12.26
N TYR A 384 15.65 5.06 -11.23
CA TYR A 384 14.38 5.28 -10.53
C TYR A 384 13.92 6.70 -10.85
N VAL A 385 12.76 6.83 -11.49
CA VAL A 385 12.25 8.11 -11.97
C VAL A 385 11.07 8.54 -11.09
N LEU A 386 11.07 9.79 -10.64
CA LEU A 386 9.99 10.44 -9.92
C LEU A 386 9.73 11.81 -10.55
N GLY A 387 8.77 11.86 -11.47
CA GLY A 387 8.57 13.04 -12.32
C GLY A 387 9.86 13.37 -13.09
N GLU A 388 10.35 14.59 -12.91
CA GLU A 388 11.59 15.07 -13.55
C GLU A 388 12.87 14.59 -12.84
N LYS A 389 12.76 14.03 -11.63
CA LYS A 389 13.92 13.59 -10.85
C LYS A 389 14.31 12.16 -11.24
N VAL A 390 15.59 11.96 -11.53
CA VAL A 390 16.15 10.65 -11.84
C VAL A 390 17.22 10.29 -10.80
N TYR A 391 17.00 9.15 -10.15
CA TYR A 391 17.96 8.52 -9.24
C TYR A 391 18.51 7.25 -9.90
N HIS A 392 19.67 6.77 -9.45
CA HIS A 392 20.19 5.50 -9.94
C HIS A 392 20.84 4.66 -8.83
N ALA A 393 20.84 3.35 -9.03
CA ALA A 393 21.61 2.41 -8.22
C ALA A 393 22.30 1.39 -9.15
N VAL A 394 23.53 1.03 -8.80
CA VAL A 394 24.27 -0.05 -9.48
C VAL A 394 24.02 -1.35 -8.72
N LYS A 395 23.66 -2.41 -9.45
CA LYS A 395 23.40 -3.75 -8.91
C LYS A 395 24.12 -4.81 -9.71
N ASN A 396 24.33 -5.98 -9.09
CA ASN A 396 24.78 -7.16 -9.81
C ASN A 396 23.71 -7.61 -10.81
N SER A 397 24.17 -8.13 -11.95
CA SER A 397 23.37 -8.63 -13.07
C SER A 397 23.87 -10.01 -13.50
N THR A 398 23.31 -10.54 -14.59
CA THR A 398 23.75 -11.82 -15.15
C THR A 398 25.18 -11.73 -15.71
N PRO A 399 26.02 -12.78 -15.54
CA PRO A 399 27.38 -12.82 -16.09
C PRO A 399 27.44 -12.76 -17.62
N ASN A 400 28.61 -12.47 -18.18
CA ASN A 400 28.82 -12.57 -19.62
C ASN A 400 28.60 -14.00 -20.12
N ALA A 401 28.21 -14.14 -21.39
CA ALA A 401 27.88 -15.39 -22.07
C ALA A 401 28.95 -16.48 -21.85
N ASP A 402 30.23 -16.15 -22.05
CA ASP A 402 31.34 -17.08 -21.87
C ASP A 402 31.46 -17.63 -20.45
N THR A 403 31.06 -16.82 -19.45
CA THR A 403 31.05 -17.24 -18.04
C THR A 403 29.88 -18.17 -17.78
N LEU A 404 28.70 -17.85 -18.32
CA LEU A 404 27.51 -18.69 -18.21
C LEU A 404 27.72 -20.06 -18.86
N MET A 405 28.32 -20.13 -20.05
CA MET A 405 28.62 -21.41 -20.71
C MET A 405 29.52 -22.33 -19.88
N LYS A 406 30.50 -21.75 -19.19
CA LYS A 406 31.39 -22.51 -18.29
C LYS A 406 30.63 -23.05 -17.08
N LEU A 407 29.65 -22.30 -16.57
CA LEU A 407 28.83 -22.71 -15.43
C LEU A 407 27.77 -23.77 -15.80
N SER A 408 27.30 -23.81 -17.05
CA SER A 408 26.36 -24.83 -17.52
C SER A 408 27.01 -26.18 -17.87
N GLY A 409 28.35 -26.21 -17.96
CA GLY A 409 29.14 -27.42 -18.26
C GLY A 409 29.61 -28.21 -17.03
N THR A 410 29.22 -27.77 -15.83
CA THR A 410 29.33 -28.49 -14.54
C THR A 410 27.96 -28.90 -14.08
#